data_AF-A0A034VMP4-F1
#
_entry.id   AF-A0A034VMP4-F1
#
_cell.length_a   1.000
_cell.length_b   1.000
_cell.length_c   1.000
_cell.angle_alpha   90.00
_cell.angle_beta   90.00
_cell.angle_gamma   90.00
#
_symmetry.space_group_name_H-M   'P 1'
#
loop_
_entity.id
_entity.type
_entity.pdbx_description
1 polymer ?
#
loop_
_entity_poly.entity_id
_entity_poly.type
_entity_poly.pdbx_seq_one_letter_code
_entity_poly.pdbx_strand_id
1 'polypeptide(L)'
;MDSSGAVGRRRGNSRINAEDKALDQIAKEAEARLAARRQARAEAREIRMRELERQQKEQEQNADRVFDMHTSSGIDPLSRSRLATGVGSSPLGTVLNSTRANSMSSRRSSEDSLEEEGRSLRDIRHELKDVEERFRKAMIANAQLDNERASQTYQIQLLKDKLEEVEESYAQLQREFKDKSRDCNALKRNLDKLSEELKLVQGQLTERDKLIADQGLVIVAVENEDGTDAKRALVSVENAQLLGSVQGSLDVRLKKFSEEKQQLLAEVQKLQETLENYKSQGKGRSNSLNGPTGSDEDYEAQREANKIISDYKYKLQKAEQEIASLQASLARSETQVIRYKSTAEAAEKAEAELKIERRKLQRENREAMERMEELETSNNHLLKRLDKLKNAKSALLKDL
;
A
#
# COMPACT_ATOMS: atom_id res chain seq x y z
N MET A 1 -49.66 -19.36 -32.16
CA MET A 1 -48.69 -20.29 -32.78
C MET A 1 -47.76 -19.43 -33.63
N ASP A 2 -46.50 -19.18 -33.36
CA ASP A 2 -45.62 -19.69 -32.31
C ASP A 2 -44.51 -18.66 -32.07
N SER A 3 -44.14 -18.54 -30.80
CA SER A 3 -42.98 -17.79 -30.31
C SER A 3 -41.79 -18.75 -30.30
N SER A 4 -40.61 -18.32 -30.72
CA SER A 4 -39.37 -19.04 -30.43
C SER A 4 -38.26 -18.03 -30.14
N GLY A 5 -38.10 -17.76 -28.84
CA GLY A 5 -37.04 -16.93 -28.29
C GLY A 5 -35.71 -17.67 -28.27
N ALA A 6 -34.68 -17.04 -28.83
CA ALA A 6 -33.29 -17.39 -28.57
C ALA A 6 -32.79 -16.55 -27.39
N VAL A 7 -32.89 -17.10 -26.18
CA VAL A 7 -32.28 -16.53 -24.97
C VAL A 7 -30.77 -16.78 -25.03
N GLY A 8 -30.02 -15.75 -25.41
CA GLY A 8 -28.57 -15.71 -25.26
C GLY A 8 -28.20 -15.75 -23.77
N ARG A 9 -27.67 -16.88 -23.31
CA ARG A 9 -27.06 -17.04 -21.97
C ARG A 9 -25.94 -16.00 -21.80
N ARG A 10 -26.18 -14.96 -20.99
CA ARG A 10 -25.13 -14.13 -20.38
C ARG A 10 -24.25 -15.01 -19.49
N ARG A 11 -23.17 -15.55 -20.05
CA ARG A 11 -22.00 -16.03 -19.30
C ARG A 11 -20.97 -14.90 -19.26
N GLY A 12 -21.13 -13.97 -18.33
CA GLY A 12 -20.16 -12.89 -18.13
C GLY A 12 -20.40 -12.22 -16.79
N ASN A 13 -19.46 -12.45 -15.85
CA ASN A 13 -19.24 -11.80 -14.54
C ASN A 13 -18.99 -12.80 -13.40
N SER A 14 -19.59 -13.99 -13.42
CA SER A 14 -19.35 -14.99 -12.36
C SER A 14 -17.99 -15.69 -12.46
N ARG A 15 -17.46 -15.89 -13.68
CA ARG A 15 -16.16 -16.54 -13.89
C ARG A 15 -14.98 -15.62 -13.56
N ILE A 16 -15.06 -14.35 -13.93
CA ILE A 16 -14.03 -13.33 -13.62
C ILE A 16 -13.88 -13.18 -12.10
N ASN A 17 -15.00 -13.09 -11.37
CA ASN A 17 -14.97 -13.06 -9.89
C ASN A 17 -14.48 -14.35 -9.24
N ALA A 18 -14.57 -15.50 -9.92
CA ALA A 18 -14.06 -16.77 -9.40
C ALA A 18 -12.57 -16.93 -9.69
N GLU A 19 -12.11 -16.47 -10.86
CA GLU A 19 -10.71 -16.42 -11.26
C GLU A 19 -9.93 -15.43 -10.39
N ASP A 20 -10.45 -14.22 -10.15
CA ASP A 20 -9.80 -13.24 -9.27
C ASP A 20 -9.71 -13.75 -7.82
N LYS A 21 -10.76 -14.39 -7.31
CA LYS A 21 -10.73 -15.05 -5.98
C LYS A 21 -9.72 -16.21 -5.93
N ALA A 22 -9.58 -16.96 -7.02
CA ALA A 22 -8.61 -18.04 -7.09
C ALA A 22 -7.18 -17.49 -7.13
N LEU A 23 -6.92 -16.40 -7.85
CA LEU A 23 -5.63 -15.72 -7.91
C LEU A 23 -5.25 -15.13 -6.54
N ASP A 24 -6.19 -14.49 -5.85
CA ASP A 24 -5.99 -13.98 -4.48
C ASP A 24 -5.67 -15.11 -3.51
N GLN A 25 -6.33 -16.26 -3.64
CA GLN A 25 -6.11 -17.40 -2.77
C GLN A 25 -4.76 -18.07 -3.03
N ILE A 26 -4.34 -18.16 -4.29
CA ILE A 26 -3.00 -18.64 -4.69
C ILE A 26 -1.93 -17.69 -4.15
N ALA A 27 -2.13 -16.37 -4.23
CA ALA A 27 -1.20 -15.39 -3.70
C ALA A 27 -1.04 -15.52 -2.17
N LYS A 28 -2.16 -15.61 -1.44
CA LYS A 28 -2.16 -15.83 0.01
C LYS A 28 -1.52 -17.16 0.40
N GLU A 29 -1.76 -18.23 -0.35
CA GLU A 29 -1.14 -19.54 -0.08
C GLU A 29 0.37 -19.50 -0.34
N ALA A 30 0.81 -18.82 -1.40
CA ALA A 30 2.23 -18.65 -1.71
C ALA A 30 2.95 -17.82 -0.62
N GLU A 31 2.32 -16.75 -0.15
CA GLU A 31 2.83 -15.93 0.96
C GLU A 31 2.89 -16.72 2.27
N ALA A 32 1.83 -17.48 2.60
CA ALA A 32 1.81 -18.34 3.78
C ALA A 32 2.88 -19.44 3.72
N ARG A 33 3.10 -20.06 2.55
CA ARG A 33 4.20 -21.02 2.34
C ARG A 33 5.57 -20.37 2.54
N LEU A 34 5.76 -19.15 2.05
CA LEU A 34 7.02 -18.42 2.21
C LEU A 34 7.25 -18.07 3.68
N ALA A 35 6.23 -17.60 4.38
CA ALA A 35 6.26 -17.31 5.80
C ALA A 35 6.57 -18.56 6.64
N ALA A 36 5.92 -19.69 6.36
CA ALA A 36 6.21 -20.96 7.01
C ALA A 36 7.65 -21.43 6.76
N ARG A 37 8.18 -21.23 5.55
CA ARG A 37 9.58 -21.55 5.24
C ARG A 37 10.55 -20.66 6.03
N ARG A 38 10.25 -19.36 6.16
CA ARG A 38 11.03 -18.43 7.00
C ARG A 38 11.00 -18.82 8.48
N GLN A 39 9.83 -19.18 8.99
CA GLN A 39 9.68 -19.66 10.36
C GLN A 39 10.47 -20.96 10.61
N ALA A 40 10.36 -21.94 9.71
CA ALA A 40 11.10 -23.19 9.83
C ALA A 40 12.63 -22.98 9.78
N ARG A 41 13.13 -22.05 8.95
CA ARG A 41 14.54 -21.67 8.96
C ARG A 41 14.93 -21.01 10.29
N ALA A 42 14.11 -20.11 10.82
CA ALA A 42 14.36 -19.46 12.12
C ALA A 42 14.38 -20.47 13.28
N GLU A 43 13.43 -21.40 13.33
CA GLU A 43 13.39 -22.48 14.32
C GLU A 43 14.61 -23.42 14.18
N ALA A 44 15.03 -23.75 12.97
CA ALA A 44 16.23 -24.55 12.73
C ALA A 44 17.51 -23.86 13.23
N ARG A 45 17.63 -22.53 13.06
CA ARG A 45 18.73 -21.73 13.62
C ARG A 45 18.71 -21.79 15.15
N GLU A 46 17.54 -21.65 15.75
CA GLU A 46 17.37 -21.64 17.20
C GLU A 46 17.71 -23.00 17.82
N ILE A 47 17.25 -24.10 17.23
CA ILE A 47 17.57 -25.46 17.70
C ILE A 47 19.08 -25.70 17.65
N ARG A 48 19.72 -25.32 16.54
CA ARG A 48 21.16 -25.52 16.36
C ARG A 48 22.00 -24.64 17.29
N MET A 49 21.54 -23.42 17.60
CA MET A 49 22.17 -22.57 18.63
C MET A 49 22.14 -23.21 20.00
N ARG A 50 20.97 -23.72 20.41
CA ARG A 50 20.81 -24.39 21.69
C ARG A 50 21.70 -25.65 21.79
N GLU A 51 21.85 -26.38 20.68
CA GLU A 51 22.72 -27.56 20.63
C GLU A 51 24.21 -27.20 20.73
N LEU A 52 24.67 -26.15 20.06
CA LEU A 52 26.05 -25.67 20.18
C LEU A 52 26.36 -25.14 21.57
N GLU A 53 25.44 -24.39 22.18
CA GLU A 53 25.58 -23.93 23.57
C GLU A 53 25.64 -25.11 24.54
N ARG A 54 24.84 -26.15 24.29
CA ARG A 54 24.87 -27.39 25.06
C ARG A 54 26.20 -28.13 24.91
N GLN A 55 26.74 -28.26 23.69
CA GLN A 55 28.04 -28.91 23.45
C GLN A 55 29.19 -28.15 24.12
N GLN A 56 29.21 -26.82 24.02
CA GLN A 56 30.19 -25.98 24.73
C GLN A 56 30.13 -26.20 26.23
N LYS A 57 28.91 -26.21 26.80
CA LYS A 57 28.70 -26.44 28.23
C LYS A 57 29.07 -27.85 28.67
N GLU A 58 28.84 -28.87 27.85
CA GLU A 58 29.24 -30.25 28.15
C GLU A 58 30.77 -30.40 28.10
N GLN A 59 31.45 -29.74 27.18
CA GLN A 59 32.92 -29.75 27.09
C GLN A 59 33.59 -28.96 28.21
N GLU A 60 33.04 -27.81 28.61
CA GLU A 60 33.51 -27.07 29.79
C GLU A 60 33.41 -27.95 31.05
N GLN A 61 32.28 -28.64 31.22
CA GLN A 61 32.11 -29.59 32.33
C GLN A 61 33.06 -30.80 32.24
N ASN A 62 33.39 -31.25 31.03
CA ASN A 62 34.32 -32.36 30.85
C ASN A 62 35.77 -31.92 31.09
N ALA A 63 36.13 -30.70 30.70
CA ALA A 63 37.40 -30.08 31.02
C ALA A 63 37.57 -29.91 32.54
N ASP A 64 36.52 -29.43 33.24
CA ASP A 64 36.49 -29.35 34.71
C ASP A 64 36.70 -30.73 35.34
N ARG A 65 35.99 -31.78 34.87
CA ARG A 65 36.12 -33.15 35.40
C ARG A 65 37.52 -33.74 35.18
N VAL A 66 38.12 -33.52 34.01
CA VAL A 66 39.48 -33.99 33.71
C VAL A 66 40.51 -33.23 34.54
N PHE A 67 40.27 -31.95 34.83
CA PHE A 67 41.10 -31.17 35.74
C PHE A 67 41.01 -31.73 37.18
N ASP A 68 39.79 -31.98 37.67
CA ASP A 68 39.49 -32.46 39.03
C ASP A 68 40.02 -33.89 39.30
N MET A 69 39.92 -34.77 38.29
CA MET A 69 40.46 -36.13 38.37
C MET A 69 41.99 -36.15 38.40
N HIS A 70 42.65 -35.13 37.83
CA HIS A 70 44.11 -35.01 37.84
C HIS A 70 44.64 -34.31 39.11
N THR A 71 43.90 -33.38 39.71
CA THR A 71 44.22 -32.80 41.02
C THR A 71 44.04 -33.83 42.15
N SER A 72 43.00 -34.67 42.09
CA SER A 72 42.82 -35.78 43.03
C SER A 72 43.78 -36.96 42.81
N SER A 73 44.36 -37.09 41.62
CA SER A 73 45.46 -38.04 41.34
C SER A 73 46.85 -37.49 41.71
N GLY A 74 46.92 -36.53 42.64
CA GLY A 74 48.15 -36.15 43.33
C GLY A 74 48.75 -37.36 44.05
N ILE A 75 49.63 -38.08 43.35
CA ILE A 75 50.41 -39.18 43.89
C ILE A 75 51.44 -38.57 44.86
N ASP A 76 51.17 -38.68 46.16
CA ASP A 76 52.19 -38.68 47.19
C ASP A 76 53.16 -39.86 46.93
N PRO A 77 54.49 -39.65 46.91
CA PRO A 77 55.44 -40.65 46.44
C PRO A 77 55.76 -41.78 47.44
N LEU A 78 54.94 -42.03 48.47
CA LEU A 78 55.34 -42.93 49.58
C LEU A 78 54.36 -44.02 49.98
N SER A 79 53.34 -44.37 49.19
CA SER A 79 52.52 -45.56 49.51
C SER A 79 52.00 -46.29 48.28
N ARG A 80 52.84 -47.16 47.72
CA ARG A 80 52.34 -48.27 46.89
C ARG A 80 53.05 -49.56 47.25
N SER A 81 52.52 -50.23 48.26
CA SER A 81 52.76 -51.65 48.48
C SER A 81 51.42 -52.38 48.36
N ARG A 82 51.40 -53.33 47.42
CA ARG A 82 50.54 -54.53 47.35
C ARG A 82 49.26 -54.50 46.52
N LEU A 83 49.39 -55.29 45.44
CA LEU A 83 48.49 -56.32 44.93
C LEU A 83 47.50 -55.93 43.82
N ALA A 84 47.87 -56.43 42.64
CA ALA A 84 47.04 -56.59 41.45
C ALA A 84 46.23 -57.90 41.55
N THR A 85 44.97 -57.85 41.11
CA THR A 85 44.24 -58.93 40.42
C THR A 85 42.95 -58.34 39.85
N GLY A 86 42.69 -58.53 38.56
CA GLY A 86 41.38 -58.20 37.98
C GLY A 86 41.39 -58.12 36.45
N VAL A 87 40.94 -59.19 35.83
CA VAL A 87 40.90 -59.48 34.39
C VAL A 87 39.62 -58.90 33.77
N GLY A 88 39.64 -58.48 32.49
CA GLY A 88 38.42 -58.11 31.76
C GLY A 88 38.61 -57.63 30.31
N SER A 89 38.47 -58.57 29.36
CA SER A 89 38.31 -58.50 27.89
C SER A 89 37.73 -57.25 27.19
N SER A 90 38.42 -56.82 26.11
CA SER A 90 38.04 -56.75 24.65
C SER A 90 36.63 -56.33 24.18
N PRO A 91 36.39 -56.02 22.86
CA PRO A 91 37.19 -55.39 21.77
C PRO A 91 36.34 -54.41 20.87
N LEU A 92 36.79 -54.17 19.62
CA LEU A 92 36.12 -53.53 18.45
C LEU A 92 36.53 -52.05 18.24
N GLY A 93 37.03 -51.57 17.09
CA GLY A 93 37.15 -52.06 15.73
C GLY A 93 36.87 -50.87 14.78
N THR A 94 37.75 -50.61 13.81
CA THR A 94 37.49 -50.02 12.46
C THR A 94 38.61 -49.09 11.98
N VAL A 95 39.40 -49.65 11.04
CA VAL A 95 39.84 -49.12 9.73
C VAL A 95 40.13 -47.62 9.61
N LEU A 96 41.35 -47.28 9.16
CA LEU A 96 41.57 -46.36 8.02
C LEU A 96 43.00 -46.51 7.43
N ASN A 97 43.01 -47.10 6.25
CA ASN A 97 43.73 -46.78 5.02
C ASN A 97 45.23 -46.44 4.98
N SER A 98 45.91 -47.22 4.15
CA SER A 98 47.26 -47.07 3.60
C SER A 98 47.48 -45.78 2.80
N THR A 99 48.61 -45.12 3.07
CA THR A 99 49.52 -44.59 2.03
C THR A 99 50.95 -44.62 2.56
N ARG A 100 51.75 -45.60 2.10
CA ARG A 100 53.20 -45.70 2.31
C ARG A 100 53.90 -45.93 0.97
N ALA A 101 54.63 -44.93 0.52
CA ALA A 101 55.86 -44.95 -0.30
C ALA A 101 56.38 -43.50 -0.20
N ASN A 102 57.62 -43.20 0.19
CA ASN A 102 58.84 -43.72 -0.38
C ASN A 102 60.02 -43.56 0.60
N SER A 103 60.90 -44.55 0.54
CA SER A 103 62.20 -44.66 1.19
C SER A 103 63.22 -43.60 0.76
N MET A 104 64.03 -43.14 1.72
CA MET A 104 65.46 -42.91 1.48
C MET A 104 66.26 -43.54 2.63
N SER A 105 66.84 -44.68 2.30
CA SER A 105 67.86 -45.39 3.05
C SER A 105 69.22 -44.70 2.84
N SER A 106 70.03 -44.58 3.89
CA SER A 106 71.35 -45.26 3.96
C SER A 106 72.41 -44.51 4.78
N ARG A 107 72.72 -45.10 5.94
CA ARG A 107 74.06 -45.48 6.44
C ARG A 107 75.18 -44.42 6.54
N ARG A 108 75.58 -44.20 7.80
CA ARG A 108 76.94 -43.97 8.37
C ARG A 108 76.68 -43.68 9.86
N SER A 109 77.34 -44.22 10.87
CA SER A 109 78.55 -45.04 10.99
C SER A 109 78.57 -45.59 12.43
N SER A 110 78.96 -46.85 12.57
CA SER A 110 79.73 -47.50 13.65
C SER A 110 79.64 -47.06 15.12
N GLU A 111 79.34 -48.06 15.97
CA GLU A 111 80.00 -48.37 17.26
C GLU A 111 80.48 -47.21 18.13
N ASP A 112 79.79 -47.01 19.25
CA ASP A 112 80.36 -47.01 20.62
C ASP A 112 79.32 -46.44 21.61
N SER A 113 78.76 -47.28 22.48
CA SER A 113 78.13 -46.87 23.74
C SER A 113 77.70 -48.09 24.55
N LEU A 114 78.68 -48.76 25.15
CA LEU A 114 78.47 -49.57 26.34
C LEU A 114 78.37 -48.67 27.59
N GLU A 115 77.48 -47.67 27.55
CA GLU A 115 77.03 -46.87 28.71
C GLU A 115 75.48 -46.81 28.79
N GLU A 116 74.77 -47.69 28.07
CA GLU A 116 73.31 -47.63 27.90
C GLU A 116 72.50 -48.22 29.08
N GLU A 117 73.14 -48.78 30.11
CA GLU A 117 72.44 -49.18 31.36
C GLU A 117 72.29 -48.03 32.36
N GLY A 118 72.92 -46.89 32.06
CA GLY A 118 72.93 -45.67 32.87
C GLY A 118 72.20 -44.47 32.25
N ARG A 119 71.54 -44.61 31.08
CA ARG A 119 70.42 -43.71 30.73
C ARG A 119 69.35 -43.95 31.76
N SER A 120 69.47 -43.20 32.85
CA SER A 120 68.80 -43.46 34.11
C SER A 120 67.34 -43.71 33.80
N LEU A 121 66.74 -44.77 34.33
CA LEU A 121 65.27 -44.97 34.30
C LEU A 121 64.52 -43.67 34.65
N ARG A 122 65.17 -42.75 35.36
CA ARG A 122 64.74 -41.37 35.58
C ARG A 122 64.63 -40.55 34.29
N ASP A 123 65.62 -40.51 33.41
CA ASP A 123 65.63 -39.73 32.17
C ASP A 123 64.59 -40.23 31.16
N ILE A 124 64.48 -41.56 30.98
CA ILE A 124 63.41 -42.16 30.15
C ILE A 124 62.01 -41.83 30.74
N ARG A 125 61.88 -41.76 32.06
CA ARG A 125 60.64 -41.31 32.71
C ARG A 125 60.36 -39.81 32.49
N HIS A 126 61.39 -38.98 32.40
CA HIS A 126 61.22 -37.54 32.13
C HIS A 126 60.86 -37.32 30.66
N GLU A 127 61.51 -38.01 29.72
CA GLU A 127 61.14 -37.98 28.30
C GLU A 127 59.72 -38.50 28.06
N LEU A 128 59.34 -39.60 28.73
CA LEU A 128 57.97 -40.12 28.68
C LEU A 128 56.97 -39.07 29.20
N LYS A 129 57.26 -38.41 30.32
CA LYS A 129 56.43 -37.34 30.88
C LYS A 129 56.33 -36.13 29.95
N ASP A 130 57.42 -35.74 29.30
CA ASP A 130 57.44 -34.64 28.32
C ASP A 130 56.60 -34.97 27.08
N VAL A 131 56.68 -36.21 26.58
CA VAL A 131 55.85 -36.69 25.47
C VAL A 131 54.37 -36.75 25.87
N GLU A 132 54.06 -37.24 27.08
CA GLU A 132 52.71 -37.24 27.64
C GLU A 132 52.14 -35.81 27.78
N GLU A 133 52.95 -34.85 28.23
CA GLU A 133 52.52 -33.46 28.37
C GLU A 133 52.32 -32.78 27.00
N ARG A 134 53.18 -33.07 26.02
CA ARG A 134 53.00 -32.61 24.62
C ARG A 134 51.75 -33.19 23.99
N PHE A 135 51.49 -34.49 24.21
CA PHE A 135 50.27 -35.14 23.73
C PHE A 135 49.02 -34.54 24.38
N ARG A 136 49.06 -34.24 25.68
CA ARG A 136 47.97 -33.54 26.38
C ARG A 136 47.73 -32.14 25.79
N LYS A 137 48.78 -31.35 25.57
CA LYS A 137 48.67 -30.01 24.95
C LYS A 137 48.07 -30.10 23.54
N ALA A 138 48.50 -31.07 22.74
CA ALA A 138 47.95 -31.31 21.41
C ALA A 138 46.47 -31.73 21.44
N MET A 139 46.07 -32.60 22.38
CA MET A 139 44.67 -32.97 22.59
C MET A 139 43.79 -31.78 22.96
N ILE A 140 44.25 -30.91 23.88
CA ILE A 140 43.52 -29.70 24.28
C ILE A 140 43.39 -28.74 23.10
N ALA A 141 44.48 -28.49 22.37
CA ALA A 141 44.46 -27.64 21.18
C ALA A 141 43.54 -28.21 20.08
N ASN A 142 43.54 -29.52 19.86
CA ASN A 142 42.68 -30.15 18.87
C ASN A 142 41.18 -30.04 19.26
N ALA A 143 40.86 -30.21 20.54
CA ALA A 143 39.50 -29.99 21.04
C ALA A 143 39.06 -28.51 20.89
N GLN A 144 39.95 -27.56 21.14
CA GLN A 144 39.69 -26.13 20.90
C GLN A 144 39.44 -25.84 19.41
N LEU A 145 40.26 -26.40 18.51
CA LEU A 145 40.08 -26.24 17.06
C LEU A 145 38.76 -26.84 16.57
N ASP A 146 38.34 -27.99 17.09
CA ASP A 146 37.04 -28.58 16.74
C ASP A 146 35.87 -27.70 17.19
N ASN A 147 36.00 -27.00 18.33
CA ASN A 147 35.00 -26.04 18.80
C ASN A 147 34.94 -24.78 17.93
N GLU A 148 36.10 -24.22 17.59
CA GLU A 148 36.18 -23.09 16.67
C GLU A 148 35.61 -23.46 15.30
N ARG A 149 35.91 -24.66 14.78
CA ARG A 149 35.35 -25.19 13.54
C ARG A 149 33.83 -25.30 13.61
N ALA A 150 33.27 -25.83 14.70
CA ALA A 150 31.83 -25.95 14.89
C ALA A 150 31.14 -24.58 14.96
N SER A 151 31.74 -23.63 15.69
CA SER A 151 31.26 -22.25 15.81
C SER A 151 31.28 -21.51 14.45
N GLN A 152 32.39 -21.58 13.72
CA GLN A 152 32.50 -20.98 12.39
C GLN A 152 31.53 -21.61 11.40
N THR A 153 31.35 -22.94 11.44
CA THR A 153 30.38 -23.65 10.59
C THR A 153 28.96 -23.13 10.84
N TYR A 154 28.60 -22.87 12.10
CA TYR A 154 27.32 -22.26 12.43
C TYR A 154 27.19 -20.83 11.92
N GLN A 155 28.22 -20.02 12.09
CA GLN A 155 28.21 -18.63 11.60
C GLN A 155 28.03 -18.58 10.07
N ILE A 156 28.69 -19.48 9.33
CA ILE A 156 28.50 -19.62 7.88
C ILE A 156 27.05 -20.01 7.56
N GLN A 157 26.47 -20.96 8.31
CA GLN A 157 25.08 -21.36 8.11
C GLN A 157 24.13 -20.17 8.31
N LEU A 158 24.29 -19.42 9.40
CA LEU A 158 23.48 -18.24 9.71
C LEU A 158 23.61 -17.14 8.63
N LEU A 159 24.80 -16.95 8.08
CA LEU A 159 25.05 -15.98 7.01
C LEU A 159 24.40 -16.41 5.69
N LYS A 160 24.47 -17.69 5.31
CA LYS A 160 23.78 -18.22 4.11
C LYS A 160 22.27 -18.03 4.20
N ASP A 161 21.75 -18.29 5.38
CA ASP A 161 20.36 -18.14 5.75
C ASP A 161 19.87 -16.69 5.67
N LYS A 162 20.68 -15.73 6.16
CA LYS A 162 20.42 -14.28 5.99
C LYS A 162 20.52 -13.84 4.53
N LEU A 163 21.47 -14.41 3.78
CA LEU A 163 21.61 -14.12 2.35
C LEU A 163 20.35 -14.55 1.59
N GLU A 164 19.83 -15.76 1.85
CA GLU A 164 18.60 -16.26 1.21
C GLU A 164 17.38 -15.38 1.56
N GLU A 165 17.27 -14.88 2.80
CA GLU A 165 16.22 -13.91 3.19
C GLU A 165 16.33 -12.58 2.43
N VAL A 166 17.54 -12.06 2.27
CA VAL A 166 17.78 -10.82 1.52
C VAL A 166 17.47 -11.03 0.03
N GLU A 167 17.86 -12.16 -0.55
CA GLU A 167 17.54 -12.51 -1.94
C GLU A 167 16.03 -12.63 -2.17
N GLU A 168 15.31 -13.29 -1.27
CA GLU A 168 13.84 -13.40 -1.32
C GLU A 168 13.17 -12.02 -1.23
N SER A 169 13.60 -11.17 -0.28
CA SER A 169 13.05 -9.82 -0.11
C SER A 169 13.37 -8.90 -1.29
N TYR A 170 14.57 -9.00 -1.86
CA TYR A 170 14.96 -8.27 -3.06
C TYR A 170 14.12 -8.69 -4.28
N ALA A 171 13.89 -10.00 -4.46
CA ALA A 171 13.05 -10.51 -5.54
C ALA A 171 11.59 -10.03 -5.40
N GLN A 172 11.07 -9.96 -4.17
CA GLN A 172 9.75 -9.40 -3.89
C GLN A 172 9.69 -7.91 -4.21
N LEU A 173 10.66 -7.13 -3.75
CA LEU A 173 10.74 -5.69 -4.02
C LEU A 173 10.84 -5.39 -5.53
N GLN A 174 11.58 -6.21 -6.29
CA GLN A 174 11.63 -6.07 -7.75
C GLN A 174 10.27 -6.31 -8.42
N ARG A 175 9.45 -7.26 -7.93
CA ARG A 175 8.10 -7.50 -8.46
C ARG A 175 7.19 -6.32 -8.16
N GLU A 176 7.18 -5.86 -6.91
CA GLU A 176 6.41 -4.69 -6.48
C GLU A 176 6.79 -3.43 -7.27
N PHE A 177 8.08 -3.20 -7.51
CA PHE A 177 8.54 -2.10 -8.36
C PHE A 177 7.99 -2.18 -9.79
N LYS A 178 7.99 -3.38 -10.40
CA LYS A 178 7.44 -3.58 -11.75
C LYS A 178 5.93 -3.30 -11.78
N ASP A 179 5.19 -3.74 -10.77
CA ASP A 179 3.75 -3.51 -10.70
C ASP A 179 3.43 -2.02 -10.46
N LYS A 180 4.13 -1.35 -9.54
CA LYS A 180 4.01 0.10 -9.36
C LYS A 180 4.40 0.90 -10.60
N SER A 181 5.38 0.44 -11.37
CA SER A 181 5.74 1.05 -12.65
C SER A 181 4.60 0.90 -13.68
N ARG A 182 3.94 -0.26 -13.74
CA ARG A 182 2.77 -0.49 -14.60
C ARG A 182 1.61 0.41 -14.21
N ASP A 183 1.31 0.53 -12.92
CA ASP A 183 0.25 1.42 -12.40
C ASP A 183 0.54 2.89 -12.75
N CYS A 184 1.78 3.34 -12.53
CA CYS A 184 2.20 4.70 -12.89
C CYS A 184 2.00 4.98 -14.38
N ASN A 185 2.38 4.03 -15.24
CA ASN A 185 2.19 4.17 -16.68
C ASN A 185 0.71 4.17 -17.09
N ALA A 186 -0.13 3.39 -16.41
CA ALA A 186 -1.58 3.40 -16.64
C ALA A 186 -2.20 4.74 -16.24
N LEU A 187 -1.81 5.29 -15.07
CA LEU A 187 -2.26 6.60 -14.61
C LEU A 187 -1.83 7.73 -15.56
N LYS A 188 -0.60 7.70 -16.09
CA LYS A 188 -0.14 8.66 -17.10
C LYS A 188 -1.03 8.65 -18.34
N ARG A 189 -1.32 7.46 -18.89
CA ARG A 189 -2.22 7.34 -20.06
C ARG A 189 -3.62 7.88 -19.78
N ASN A 190 -4.13 7.68 -18.57
CA ASN A 190 -5.45 8.22 -18.18
C ASN A 190 -5.41 9.75 -18.04
N LEU A 191 -4.33 10.29 -17.48
CA LEU A 191 -4.12 11.74 -17.39
C LEU A 191 -4.03 12.38 -18.77
N ASP A 192 -3.32 11.76 -19.71
CA ASP A 192 -3.20 12.25 -21.09
C ASP A 192 -4.58 12.31 -21.77
N LYS A 193 -5.36 11.22 -21.67
CA LYS A 193 -6.75 11.18 -22.18
C LYS A 193 -7.63 12.26 -21.56
N LEU A 194 -7.58 12.41 -20.24
CA LEU A 194 -8.39 13.41 -19.54
C LEU A 194 -7.97 14.84 -19.91
N SER A 195 -6.67 15.06 -20.17
CA SER A 195 -6.17 16.33 -20.68
C SER A 195 -6.69 16.64 -22.08
N GLU A 196 -6.75 15.64 -22.97
CA GLU A 196 -7.33 15.77 -24.30
C GLU A 196 -8.83 16.06 -24.24
N GLU A 197 -9.58 15.33 -23.41
CA GLU A 197 -11.02 15.58 -23.18
C GLU A 197 -11.27 16.98 -22.63
N LEU A 198 -10.46 17.43 -21.68
CA LEU A 198 -10.55 18.78 -21.12
C LEU A 198 -10.28 19.85 -22.17
N LYS A 199 -9.26 19.67 -23.02
CA LYS A 199 -8.97 20.59 -24.13
C LYS A 199 -10.13 20.62 -25.13
N LEU A 200 -10.74 19.48 -25.43
CA LEU A 200 -11.89 19.40 -26.32
C LEU A 200 -13.08 20.19 -25.76
N VAL A 201 -13.44 19.96 -24.49
CA VAL A 201 -14.55 20.67 -23.83
C VAL A 201 -14.28 22.17 -23.73
N GLN A 202 -13.05 22.56 -23.39
CA GLN A 202 -12.64 23.98 -23.40
C GLN A 202 -12.77 24.58 -24.81
N GLY A 203 -12.32 23.87 -25.84
CA GLY A 203 -12.48 24.28 -27.24
C GLY A 203 -13.94 24.51 -27.61
N GLN A 204 -14.82 23.54 -27.30
CA GLN A 204 -16.26 23.66 -27.54
C GLN A 204 -16.88 24.84 -26.78
N LEU A 205 -16.45 25.09 -25.54
CA LEU A 205 -16.92 26.24 -24.77
C LEU A 205 -16.50 27.56 -25.42
N THR A 206 -15.24 27.67 -25.87
CA THR A 206 -14.75 28.87 -26.55
C THR A 206 -15.43 29.12 -27.88
N GLU A 207 -15.76 28.06 -28.64
CA GLU A 207 -16.52 28.16 -29.88
C GLU A 207 -17.95 28.65 -29.59
N ARG A 208 -18.60 28.07 -28.59
CA ARG A 208 -19.94 28.51 -28.16
C ARG A 208 -19.94 29.97 -27.72
N ASP A 209 -18.95 30.39 -26.94
CA ASP A 209 -18.84 31.78 -26.47
C ASP A 209 -18.58 32.76 -27.63
N LYS A 210 -17.80 32.35 -28.64
CA LYS A 210 -17.63 33.12 -29.90
C LYS A 210 -18.94 33.24 -30.67
N LEU A 211 -19.67 32.13 -30.86
CA LEU A 211 -20.96 32.15 -31.55
C LEU A 211 -21.98 33.05 -30.84
N ILE A 212 -21.99 33.04 -29.49
CA ILE A 212 -22.80 33.95 -28.69
C ILE A 212 -22.43 35.41 -28.99
N ALA A 213 -21.13 35.73 -28.99
CA ALA A 213 -20.64 37.08 -29.27
C ALA A 213 -20.94 37.53 -30.70
N ASP A 214 -20.78 36.65 -31.69
CA ASP A 214 -21.06 36.94 -33.11
C ASP A 214 -22.55 37.25 -33.35
N GLN A 215 -23.45 36.70 -32.53
CA GLN A 215 -24.88 37.04 -32.53
C GLN A 215 -25.20 38.33 -31.75
N GLY A 216 -24.18 39.06 -31.28
CA GLY A 216 -24.36 40.29 -30.51
C GLY A 216 -24.93 40.06 -29.10
N LEU A 217 -24.76 38.86 -28.56
CA LEU A 217 -25.22 38.50 -27.21
C LEU A 217 -24.03 38.41 -26.25
N VAL A 218 -24.27 38.71 -24.97
CA VAL A 218 -23.30 38.58 -23.89
C VAL A 218 -23.97 37.87 -22.71
N ILE A 219 -23.18 37.05 -22.00
CA ILE A 219 -23.63 36.36 -20.79
C ILE A 219 -23.49 37.31 -19.60
N VAL A 220 -24.62 37.64 -18.95
CA VAL A 220 -24.65 38.47 -17.75
C VAL A 220 -25.02 37.60 -16.55
N ALA A 221 -24.33 37.83 -15.43
CA ALA A 221 -24.66 37.23 -14.14
C ALA A 221 -25.86 37.97 -13.53
N VAL A 222 -26.92 37.22 -13.23
CA VAL A 222 -28.10 37.68 -12.51
C VAL A 222 -27.95 37.19 -11.08
N GLU A 223 -27.50 38.09 -10.21
CA GLU A 223 -27.38 37.84 -8.77
C GLU A 223 -28.77 37.74 -8.13
N ASN A 224 -28.97 36.75 -7.27
CA ASN A 224 -30.15 36.66 -6.41
C ASN A 224 -30.08 37.72 -5.29
N GLU A 225 -31.21 38.04 -4.66
CA GLU A 225 -31.30 39.01 -3.56
C GLU A 225 -30.37 38.68 -2.38
N ASP A 226 -30.04 37.40 -2.18
CA ASP A 226 -29.19 36.88 -1.11
C ASP A 226 -27.70 36.79 -1.47
N GLY A 227 -27.30 37.24 -2.67
CA GLY A 227 -25.90 37.21 -3.14
C GLY A 227 -25.33 35.82 -3.43
N THR A 228 -26.16 34.78 -3.40
CA THR A 228 -25.75 33.39 -3.67
C THR A 228 -26.43 32.83 -4.91
N ASP A 229 -25.60 32.19 -5.74
CA ASP A 229 -25.90 31.58 -7.05
C ASP A 229 -26.42 32.53 -8.15
N ALA A 230 -25.53 32.92 -9.07
CA ALA A 230 -25.89 33.82 -10.16
C ALA A 230 -26.38 33.03 -11.38
N LYS A 231 -27.68 33.11 -11.69
CA LYS A 231 -28.20 32.61 -12.96
C LYS A 231 -27.54 33.39 -14.10
N ARG A 232 -27.16 32.71 -15.18
CA ARG A 232 -26.57 33.35 -16.36
C ARG A 232 -27.66 33.57 -17.40
N ALA A 233 -27.82 34.81 -17.84
CA ALA A 233 -28.75 35.18 -18.90
C ALA A 233 -27.99 35.65 -20.14
N LEU A 234 -28.54 35.33 -21.32
CA LEU A 234 -28.08 35.90 -22.59
C LEU A 234 -28.87 37.16 -22.87
N VAL A 235 -28.17 38.27 -23.09
CA VAL A 235 -28.75 39.58 -23.38
C VAL A 235 -27.97 40.22 -24.52
N SER A 236 -28.61 41.09 -25.30
CA SER A 236 -27.89 41.88 -26.32
C SER A 236 -26.81 42.74 -25.67
N VAL A 237 -25.75 43.07 -26.43
CA VAL A 237 -24.68 43.96 -25.95
C VAL A 237 -25.25 45.29 -25.45
N GLU A 238 -26.21 45.85 -26.18
CA GLU A 238 -26.90 47.10 -25.81
C GLU A 238 -27.65 46.97 -24.49
N ASN A 239 -28.45 45.91 -24.31
CA ASN A 239 -29.18 45.69 -23.07
C ASN A 239 -28.24 45.42 -21.90
N ALA A 240 -27.11 44.76 -22.12
CA ALA A 240 -26.10 44.55 -21.09
C ALA A 240 -25.45 45.88 -20.65
N GLN A 241 -25.17 46.78 -21.59
CA GLN A 241 -24.67 48.13 -21.29
C GLN A 241 -25.71 48.96 -20.53
N LEU A 242 -26.98 48.91 -20.98
CA LEU A 242 -28.09 49.59 -20.32
C LEU A 242 -28.30 49.06 -18.90
N LEU A 243 -28.26 47.75 -18.70
CA LEU A 243 -28.30 47.14 -17.37
C LEU A 243 -27.08 47.51 -16.51
N GLY A 244 -25.94 47.87 -17.11
CA GLY A 244 -24.75 48.34 -16.40
C GLY A 244 -24.79 49.81 -15.98
N SER A 245 -25.67 50.63 -16.57
CA SER A 245 -25.76 52.06 -16.25
C SER A 245 -26.44 52.34 -14.89
N VAL A 246 -27.18 51.36 -14.36
CA VAL A 246 -27.92 51.46 -13.11
C VAL A 246 -27.43 50.37 -12.16
N GLN A 247 -27.18 50.70 -10.90
CA GLN A 247 -26.80 49.72 -9.88
C GLN A 247 -28.01 49.10 -9.17
N GLY A 248 -27.88 47.82 -8.80
CA GLY A 248 -28.86 47.04 -8.03
C GLY A 248 -29.15 45.67 -8.64
N SER A 249 -30.02 44.88 -7.99
CA SER A 249 -30.55 43.63 -8.57
C SER A 249 -31.24 43.92 -9.92
N LEU A 250 -31.43 42.87 -10.73
CA LEU A 250 -32.12 43.03 -12.02
C LEU A 250 -33.50 43.70 -11.85
N ASP A 251 -34.26 43.28 -10.84
CA ASP A 251 -35.57 43.85 -10.54
C ASP A 251 -35.50 45.31 -10.11
N VAL A 252 -34.50 45.68 -9.29
CA VAL A 252 -34.27 47.09 -8.90
C VAL A 252 -33.91 47.95 -10.11
N ARG A 253 -33.08 47.44 -11.03
CA ARG A 253 -32.71 48.14 -12.26
C ARG A 253 -33.92 48.34 -13.18
N LEU A 254 -34.71 47.29 -13.41
CA LEU A 254 -35.92 47.35 -14.24
C LEU A 254 -36.97 48.31 -13.66
N LYS A 255 -37.14 48.32 -12.33
CA LYS A 255 -38.05 49.24 -11.65
C LYS A 255 -37.65 50.70 -11.87
N LYS A 256 -36.36 51.03 -11.73
CA LYS A 256 -35.84 52.39 -11.99
C LYS A 256 -36.10 52.84 -13.43
N PHE A 257 -35.83 51.98 -14.42
CA PHE A 257 -36.14 52.31 -15.82
C PHE A 257 -37.64 52.49 -16.08
N SER A 258 -38.49 51.71 -15.41
CA SER A 258 -39.94 51.87 -15.49
C SER A 258 -40.40 53.22 -14.90
N GLU A 259 -39.82 53.62 -13.77
CA GLU A 259 -40.12 54.91 -13.12
C GLU A 259 -39.68 56.10 -13.99
N GLU A 260 -38.46 56.06 -14.54
CA GLU A 260 -37.96 57.08 -15.48
C GLU A 260 -38.83 57.17 -16.74
N LYS A 261 -39.23 56.02 -17.31
CA LYS A 261 -40.16 55.98 -18.46
C LYS A 261 -41.50 56.64 -18.12
N GLN A 262 -42.05 56.40 -16.93
CA GLN A 262 -43.31 57.02 -16.49
C GLN A 262 -43.17 58.53 -16.31
N GLN A 263 -42.04 59.00 -15.75
CA GLN A 263 -41.76 60.43 -15.61
C GLN A 263 -41.67 61.14 -16.97
N LEU A 264 -40.93 60.57 -17.92
CA LEU A 264 -40.82 61.11 -19.28
C LEU A 264 -42.16 61.11 -20.00
N LEU A 265 -42.99 60.07 -19.84
CA LEU A 265 -44.34 60.03 -20.41
C LEU A 265 -45.24 61.14 -19.83
N ALA A 266 -45.17 61.38 -18.53
CA ALA A 266 -45.91 62.47 -17.90
C ALA A 266 -45.44 63.85 -18.40
N GLU A 267 -44.14 64.03 -18.62
CA GLU A 267 -43.59 65.25 -19.20
C GLU A 267 -44.03 65.45 -20.65
N VAL A 268 -44.02 64.40 -21.47
CA VAL A 268 -44.55 64.44 -22.84
C VAL A 268 -46.04 64.77 -22.85
N GLN A 269 -46.84 64.16 -21.98
CA GLN A 269 -48.27 64.50 -21.85
C GLN A 269 -48.47 65.96 -21.47
N LYS A 270 -47.71 66.46 -20.49
CA LYS A 270 -47.77 67.86 -20.09
C LYS A 270 -47.36 68.81 -21.24
N LEU A 271 -46.32 68.46 -21.99
CA LEU A 271 -45.92 69.21 -23.18
C LEU A 271 -47.01 69.17 -24.27
N GLN A 272 -47.64 68.01 -24.48
CA GLN A 272 -48.78 67.87 -25.38
C GLN A 272 -49.96 68.74 -24.93
N GLU A 273 -50.33 68.73 -23.65
CA GLU A 273 -51.36 69.61 -23.08
C GLU A 273 -51.03 71.09 -23.28
N THR A 274 -49.76 71.49 -23.08
CA THR A 274 -49.36 72.88 -23.35
C THR A 274 -49.47 73.22 -24.84
N LEU A 275 -49.07 72.31 -25.73
CA LEU A 275 -49.12 72.49 -27.18
C LEU A 275 -50.58 72.48 -27.68
N GLU A 276 -51.44 71.70 -27.05
CA GLU A 276 -52.89 71.67 -27.27
C GLU A 276 -53.56 72.94 -26.75
N ASN A 277 -53.11 73.50 -25.62
CA ASN A 277 -53.49 74.84 -25.15
C ASN A 277 -53.05 75.96 -26.11
N TYR A 278 -51.93 75.80 -26.82
CA TYR A 278 -51.51 76.71 -27.89
C TYR A 278 -52.34 76.53 -29.17
N LYS A 279 -52.73 75.29 -29.50
CA LYS A 279 -53.62 74.98 -30.64
C LYS A 279 -55.06 75.42 -30.39
N SER A 280 -55.55 75.36 -29.15
CA SER A 280 -56.92 75.71 -28.78
C SER A 280 -57.21 77.23 -28.79
N GLN A 281 -56.17 78.08 -28.81
CA GLN A 281 -56.27 79.51 -29.12
C GLN A 281 -56.53 79.80 -30.62
N GLY A 282 -56.44 78.80 -31.51
CA GLY A 282 -56.51 78.98 -32.97
C GLY A 282 -57.50 78.06 -33.67
N LYS A 283 -58.79 78.42 -33.67
CA LYS A 283 -59.90 77.88 -34.51
C LYS A 283 -60.20 76.38 -34.27
N GLY A 284 -61.43 75.90 -34.14
CA GLY A 284 -62.70 76.37 -34.67
C GLY A 284 -63.29 75.34 -35.65
N ARG A 285 -64.31 74.61 -35.19
CA ARG A 285 -65.45 74.00 -35.93
C ARG A 285 -65.35 72.54 -36.48
N SER A 286 -66.23 71.70 -35.91
CA SER A 286 -67.31 70.92 -36.58
C SER A 286 -67.13 69.42 -36.92
N ASN A 287 -67.84 68.61 -36.11
CA ASN A 287 -68.80 67.53 -36.40
C ASN A 287 -68.56 66.37 -37.40
N SER A 288 -68.75 65.16 -36.84
CA SER A 288 -69.65 64.06 -37.24
C SER A 288 -69.30 63.19 -38.45
N LEU A 289 -69.23 61.86 -38.28
CA LEU A 289 -70.29 60.91 -38.68
C LEU A 289 -69.80 59.44 -38.57
N ASN A 290 -70.69 58.58 -38.10
CA ASN A 290 -70.56 57.11 -38.00
C ASN A 290 -70.46 56.40 -39.36
N GLY A 291 -69.58 55.39 -39.40
CA GLY A 291 -69.67 54.10 -40.13
C GLY A 291 -69.57 54.13 -41.67
N PRO A 292 -69.54 52.96 -42.36
CA PRO A 292 -69.17 51.59 -41.94
C PRO A 292 -68.19 50.88 -42.93
N THR A 293 -67.66 49.72 -42.53
CA THR A 293 -67.18 48.58 -43.35
C THR A 293 -66.03 48.78 -44.36
N GLY A 294 -64.93 48.05 -44.14
CA GLY A 294 -63.90 47.73 -45.13
C GLY A 294 -63.43 46.28 -44.96
N SER A 295 -64.07 45.35 -45.66
CA SER A 295 -63.84 43.90 -45.54
C SER A 295 -62.55 43.40 -46.20
N ASP A 296 -61.49 44.22 -46.26
CA ASP A 296 -60.17 43.86 -46.81
C ASP A 296 -59.07 43.92 -45.73
N GLU A 297 -59.14 44.88 -44.79
CA GLU A 297 -58.23 44.95 -43.62
C GLU A 297 -58.39 43.73 -42.71
N ASP A 298 -59.62 43.22 -42.56
CA ASP A 298 -59.88 42.00 -41.79
C ASP A 298 -59.24 40.75 -42.43
N TYR A 299 -59.14 40.68 -43.76
CA TYR A 299 -58.48 39.54 -44.43
C TYR A 299 -56.95 39.62 -44.35
N GLU A 300 -56.37 40.80 -44.43
CA GLU A 300 -54.92 40.99 -44.21
C GLU A 300 -54.54 40.76 -42.74
N ALA A 301 -55.32 41.29 -41.79
CA ALA A 301 -55.15 41.02 -40.37
C ALA A 301 -55.28 39.52 -40.06
N GLN A 302 -56.25 38.83 -40.68
CA GLN A 302 -56.41 37.38 -40.52
C GLN A 302 -55.24 36.60 -41.12
N ARG A 303 -54.69 37.05 -42.26
CA ARG A 303 -53.53 36.41 -42.90
C ARG A 303 -52.25 36.60 -42.07
N GLU A 304 -52.03 37.80 -41.54
CA GLU A 304 -50.91 38.10 -40.65
C GLU A 304 -51.01 37.34 -39.32
N ALA A 305 -52.21 37.28 -38.74
CA ALA A 305 -52.49 36.45 -37.57
C ALA A 305 -52.19 34.95 -37.83
N ASN A 306 -52.58 34.42 -39.00
CA ASN A 306 -52.27 33.03 -39.37
C ASN A 306 -50.77 32.78 -39.57
N LYS A 307 -50.03 33.76 -40.09
CA LYS A 307 -48.56 33.68 -40.20
C LYS A 307 -47.91 33.62 -38.82
N ILE A 308 -48.33 34.50 -37.91
CA ILE A 308 -47.86 34.54 -36.52
C ILE A 308 -48.17 33.21 -35.80
N ILE A 309 -49.39 32.68 -35.97
CA ILE A 309 -49.77 31.37 -35.43
C ILE A 309 -48.86 30.26 -35.94
N SER A 310 -48.51 30.28 -37.24
CA SER A 310 -47.62 29.29 -37.84
C SER A 310 -46.20 29.37 -37.28
N ASP A 311 -45.66 30.59 -37.10
CA ASP A 311 -44.35 30.81 -36.48
C ASP A 311 -44.32 30.34 -35.02
N TYR A 312 -45.38 30.59 -34.26
CA TYR A 312 -45.48 30.09 -32.88
C TYR A 312 -45.66 28.57 -32.80
N LYS A 313 -46.37 27.95 -33.74
CA LYS A 313 -46.45 26.48 -33.83
C LYS A 313 -45.07 25.86 -34.09
N TYR A 314 -44.28 26.44 -34.99
CA TYR A 314 -42.92 25.94 -35.25
C TYR A 314 -41.99 26.11 -34.04
N LYS A 315 -42.06 27.26 -33.36
CA LYS A 315 -41.30 27.50 -32.13
C LYS A 315 -41.70 26.53 -31.01
N LEU A 316 -42.99 26.25 -30.87
CA LEU A 316 -43.51 25.27 -29.91
C LEU A 316 -42.96 23.87 -30.22
N GLN A 317 -43.04 23.42 -31.48
CA GLN A 317 -42.54 22.10 -31.88
C GLN A 317 -41.04 21.94 -31.65
N LYS A 318 -40.26 23.01 -31.89
CA LYS A 318 -38.81 23.01 -31.60
C LYS A 318 -38.54 22.92 -30.10
N ALA A 319 -39.29 23.65 -29.27
CA ALA A 319 -39.19 23.58 -27.82
C ALA A 319 -39.59 22.19 -27.28
N GLU A 320 -40.63 21.56 -27.84
CA GLU A 320 -41.04 20.20 -27.50
C GLU A 320 -39.95 19.16 -27.82
N GLN A 321 -39.28 19.29 -28.97
CA GLN A 321 -38.15 18.42 -29.32
C GLN A 321 -36.96 18.61 -28.37
N GLU A 322 -36.67 19.86 -27.97
CA GLU A 322 -35.63 20.17 -26.99
C GLU A 322 -35.93 19.58 -25.61
N ILE A 323 -37.19 19.68 -25.15
CA ILE A 323 -37.65 19.04 -23.91
C ILE A 323 -37.42 17.54 -23.95
N ALA A 324 -37.78 16.87 -25.06
CA ALA A 324 -37.57 15.42 -25.20
C ALA A 324 -36.08 15.04 -25.15
N SER A 325 -35.20 15.84 -25.76
CA SER A 325 -33.75 15.65 -25.70
C SER A 325 -33.21 15.81 -24.28
N LEU A 326 -33.65 16.86 -23.58
CA LEU A 326 -33.26 17.12 -22.19
C LEU A 326 -33.74 16.03 -21.24
N GLN A 327 -34.97 15.53 -21.41
CA GLN A 327 -35.49 14.40 -20.64
C GLN A 327 -34.67 13.13 -20.85
N ALA A 328 -34.26 12.84 -22.09
CA ALA A 328 -33.38 11.70 -22.36
C ALA A 328 -31.99 11.87 -21.72
N SER A 329 -31.46 13.11 -21.68
CA SER A 329 -30.20 13.42 -20.99
C SER A 329 -30.34 13.26 -19.48
N LEU A 330 -31.43 13.78 -18.90
CA LEU A 330 -31.74 13.66 -17.47
C LEU A 330 -31.79 12.19 -17.04
N ALA A 331 -32.51 11.33 -17.78
CA ALA A 331 -32.62 9.91 -17.47
C ALA A 331 -31.26 9.17 -17.47
N ARG A 332 -30.35 9.55 -18.38
CA ARG A 332 -28.98 9.00 -18.40
C ARG A 332 -28.18 9.44 -17.17
N SER A 333 -28.25 10.72 -16.84
CA SER A 333 -27.58 11.30 -15.66
C SER A 333 -28.12 10.69 -14.36
N GLU A 334 -29.44 10.52 -14.23
CA GLU A 334 -30.08 9.85 -13.08
C GLU A 334 -29.57 8.42 -12.92
N THR A 335 -29.48 7.67 -14.02
CA THR A 335 -28.92 6.30 -14.02
C THR A 335 -27.45 6.30 -13.54
N GLN A 336 -26.67 7.31 -13.94
CA GLN A 336 -25.28 7.45 -13.50
C GLN A 336 -25.17 7.79 -12.02
N VAL A 337 -26.03 8.68 -11.50
CA VAL A 337 -26.12 9.01 -10.07
C VAL A 337 -26.46 7.78 -9.24
N ILE A 338 -27.44 6.98 -9.68
CA ILE A 338 -27.82 5.73 -8.99
C ILE A 338 -26.62 4.77 -8.89
N ARG A 339 -25.87 4.61 -9.99
CA ARG A 339 -24.66 3.76 -9.99
C ARG A 339 -23.58 4.30 -9.06
N TYR A 340 -23.27 5.58 -9.13
CA TYR A 340 -22.25 6.18 -8.25
C TYR A 340 -22.64 6.11 -6.78
N LYS A 341 -23.92 6.32 -6.46
CA LYS A 341 -24.43 6.14 -5.09
C LYS A 341 -24.24 4.71 -4.59
N SER A 342 -24.62 3.71 -5.40
CA SER A 342 -24.42 2.30 -5.04
C SER A 342 -22.94 1.94 -4.86
N THR A 343 -22.06 2.45 -5.71
CA THR A 343 -20.61 2.26 -5.57
C THR A 343 -20.07 2.92 -4.31
N ALA A 344 -20.53 4.12 -3.97
CA ALA A 344 -20.14 4.83 -2.74
C ALA A 344 -20.60 4.07 -1.49
N GLU A 345 -21.87 3.62 -1.44
CA GLU A 345 -22.40 2.82 -0.32
C GLU A 345 -21.62 1.50 -0.15
N ALA A 346 -21.23 0.84 -1.24
CA ALA A 346 -20.40 -0.37 -1.19
C ALA A 346 -18.99 -0.07 -0.64
N ALA A 347 -18.40 1.06 -1.03
CA ALA A 347 -17.08 1.49 -0.54
C ALA A 347 -17.12 1.86 0.95
N GLU A 348 -18.15 2.56 1.42
CA GLU A 348 -18.35 2.89 2.84
C GLU A 348 -18.48 1.62 3.69
N LYS A 349 -19.23 0.63 3.20
CA LYS A 349 -19.35 -0.67 3.89
C LYS A 349 -18.01 -1.39 3.98
N ALA A 350 -17.23 -1.42 2.90
CA ALA A 350 -15.90 -2.03 2.89
C ALA A 350 -14.94 -1.31 3.85
N GLU A 351 -14.99 0.02 3.92
CA GLU A 351 -14.18 0.82 4.86
C GLU A 351 -14.54 0.50 6.32
N ALA A 352 -15.83 0.36 6.63
CA ALA A 352 -16.30 0.00 7.96
C ALA A 352 -15.80 -1.39 8.39
N GLU A 353 -15.84 -2.38 7.49
CA GLU A 353 -15.32 -3.73 7.72
C GLU A 353 -13.80 -3.71 7.98
N LEU A 354 -13.03 -3.00 7.16
CA LEU A 354 -11.58 -2.82 7.35
C LEU A 354 -11.23 -2.11 8.67
N LYS A 355 -12.04 -1.14 9.11
CA LYS A 355 -11.88 -0.49 10.42
C LYS A 355 -12.07 -1.49 11.57
N ILE A 356 -13.02 -2.41 11.46
CA ILE A 356 -13.25 -3.46 12.46
C ILE A 356 -12.06 -4.43 12.48
N GLU A 357 -11.61 -4.88 11.31
CA GLU A 357 -10.47 -5.80 11.17
C GLU A 357 -9.19 -5.18 11.72
N ARG A 358 -8.91 -3.91 11.40
CA ARG A 358 -7.77 -3.17 11.96
C ARG A 358 -7.79 -3.16 13.49
N ARG A 359 -8.95 -2.91 14.10
CA ARG A 359 -9.09 -2.91 15.57
C ARG A 359 -8.89 -4.31 16.15
N LYS A 360 -9.30 -5.35 15.44
CA LYS A 360 -9.08 -6.75 15.85
C LYS A 360 -7.58 -7.09 15.81
N LEU A 361 -6.92 -6.83 14.69
CA LEU A 361 -5.47 -7.06 14.54
C LEU A 361 -4.64 -6.24 15.53
N GLN A 362 -5.06 -5.01 15.84
CA GLN A 362 -4.40 -4.21 16.89
C GLN A 362 -4.52 -4.84 18.28
N ARG A 363 -5.65 -5.47 18.61
CA ARG A 363 -5.82 -6.20 19.88
C ARG A 363 -4.94 -7.45 19.90
N GLU A 364 -4.98 -8.24 18.83
CA GLU A 364 -4.15 -9.45 18.71
C GLU A 364 -2.65 -9.13 18.79
N ASN A 365 -2.21 -8.02 18.18
CA ASN A 365 -0.83 -7.57 18.28
C ASN A 365 -0.44 -7.20 19.73
N ARG A 366 -1.31 -6.49 20.46
CA ARG A 366 -1.06 -6.19 21.88
C ARG A 366 -0.97 -7.46 22.73
N GLU A 367 -1.90 -8.40 22.55
CA GLU A 367 -1.86 -9.68 23.25
C GLU A 367 -0.60 -10.50 22.92
N ALA A 368 -0.13 -10.46 21.67
CA ALA A 368 1.11 -11.11 21.27
C ALA A 368 2.34 -10.45 21.93
N MET A 369 2.37 -9.12 22.01
CA MET A 369 3.42 -8.37 22.71
C MET A 369 3.43 -8.66 24.21
N GLU A 370 2.27 -8.69 24.86
CA GLU A 370 2.16 -9.04 26.28
C GLU A 370 2.69 -10.48 26.54
N ARG A 371 2.32 -11.46 25.69
CA ARG A 371 2.87 -12.82 25.80
C ARG A 371 4.39 -12.86 25.60
N MET A 372 4.92 -12.04 24.69
CA MET A 372 6.35 -11.95 24.47
C MET A 372 7.06 -11.43 25.72
N GLU A 373 6.54 -10.36 26.34
CA GLU A 373 7.08 -9.81 27.59
C GLU A 373 7.01 -10.82 28.76
N GLU A 374 5.91 -11.57 28.89
CA GLU A 374 5.77 -12.65 29.87
C GLU A 374 6.82 -13.76 29.67
N LEU A 375 7.06 -14.16 28.41
CA LEU A 375 8.07 -15.16 28.09
C LEU A 375 9.49 -14.63 28.33
N GLU A 376 9.77 -13.37 28.00
CA GLU A 376 11.05 -12.72 28.27
C GLU A 376 11.34 -12.63 29.78
N THR A 377 10.36 -12.25 30.58
CA THR A 377 10.51 -12.20 32.04
C THR A 377 10.73 -13.60 32.63
N SER A 378 9.94 -14.59 32.22
CA SER A 378 10.14 -15.99 32.60
C SER A 378 11.54 -16.50 32.23
N ASN A 379 12.00 -16.22 31.01
CA ASN A 379 13.33 -16.61 30.56
C ASN A 379 14.42 -15.94 31.40
N ASN A 380 14.29 -14.64 31.70
CA ASN A 380 15.20 -13.94 32.61
C ASN A 380 15.25 -14.56 34.02
N HIS A 381 14.12 -15.02 34.56
CA HIS A 381 14.10 -15.73 35.83
C HIS A 381 14.82 -17.08 35.77
N LEU A 382 14.62 -17.84 34.68
CA LEU A 382 15.31 -19.11 34.45
C LEU A 382 16.82 -18.91 34.29
N LEU A 383 17.26 -17.89 33.56
CA LEU A 383 18.67 -17.52 33.42
C LEU A 383 19.31 -17.20 34.78
N LYS A 384 18.66 -16.37 35.60
CA LYS A 384 19.16 -16.08 36.97
C LYS A 384 19.26 -17.33 37.84
N ARG A 385 18.30 -18.25 37.74
CA ARG A 385 18.31 -19.51 38.50
C ARG A 385 19.44 -20.42 38.02
N LEU A 386 19.66 -20.48 36.71
CA LEU A 386 20.74 -21.21 36.09
C LEU A 386 22.10 -20.68 36.55
N ASP A 387 22.29 -19.36 36.63
CA ASP A 387 23.53 -18.76 37.12
C ASP A 387 23.77 -19.03 38.61
N LYS A 388 22.72 -19.01 39.44
CA LYS A 388 22.85 -19.44 40.85
C LYS A 388 23.30 -20.89 40.97
N LEU A 389 22.74 -21.79 40.15
CA LEU A 389 23.13 -23.20 40.13
C LEU A 389 24.56 -23.39 39.63
N LYS A 390 24.98 -22.62 38.60
CA LYS A 390 26.37 -22.59 38.15
C LYS A 390 27.31 -22.18 39.28
N ASN A 391 27.00 -21.07 39.97
CA ASN A 391 27.82 -20.59 41.09
C ASN A 391 27.88 -21.57 42.25
N ALA A 392 26.75 -22.19 42.61
CA ALA A 392 26.70 -23.22 43.66
C ALA A 392 27.55 -24.44 43.29
N LYS A 393 27.49 -24.87 42.02
CA LYS A 393 28.34 -25.94 41.50
C LYS A 393 29.81 -25.56 41.59
N SER A 394 30.18 -24.35 41.16
CA SER A 394 31.55 -23.84 41.23
C SER A 394 32.07 -23.71 42.67
N ALA A 395 31.20 -23.39 43.64
CA ALA A 395 31.56 -23.36 45.06
C ALA A 395 31.82 -24.77 45.61
N LEU A 396 30.93 -25.73 45.34
CA LEU A 396 31.12 -27.13 45.73
C LEU A 396 32.42 -27.72 45.15
N LEU A 397 32.76 -27.37 43.91
CA LEU A 397 34.01 -27.78 43.27
C LEU A 397 35.26 -27.12 43.86
N LYS A 398 35.13 -26.01 44.61
CA LYS A 398 36.26 -25.39 45.32
C LYS A 398 36.50 -25.99 46.70
N ASP A 399 35.46 -26.60 47.29
CA ASP A 399 35.51 -27.23 48.62
C ASP A 399 35.94 -28.71 48.55
N LEU A 400 35.90 -29.31 47.35
CA LEU A 400 36.52 -30.60 46.99
C LEU A 400 37.99 -30.41 46.66
#